data_AF-A0A7K3AV14-F1
#
_entry.id   AF-A0A7K3AV14-F1
#
_cell.length_a   1.000
_cell.length_b   1.000
_cell.length_c   1.000
_cell.angle_alpha   90.00
_cell.angle_beta   90.00
_cell.angle_gamma   90.00
#
_symmetry.space_group_name_H-M   'P 1'
#
loop_
_entity.id
_entity.type
_entity.pdbx_description
1 polymer ?
#
loop_
_entity_poly.entity_id
_entity_poly.type
_entity_poly.pdbx_seq_one_letter_code
_entity_poly.pdbx_strand_id
1 'polypeptide(L)'
;MARFAHTVTVAALDRGWFEEAAGALVDLLDASREGPGGSVVLADGRPVEGLRLLKGRHLRPGARYGEVPAEPEGTGEVPVEHAGAGAGDSPGAPQAVVLRTWRPSHSVEVESLVEEDGMSLKVGLRLSEPRRPRAVELSLSGHKPGGGSLYRFSGRGKADPAAWWAAVDRLPSAPPAARAPVSGRAVHRLAKARLTLTPRPAEDGSWRITVVLSMRGRWLLRPVGAVVLFFARGPVERGLREAAESAAEEWNTALAELTPLHGEALRAEIADALVNPDGATTF
;
A
#
# COMPACT_ATOMS: atom_id res chain seq x y z
N MET A 1 -26.03 2.79 -11.63
CA MET A 1 -25.04 2.66 -10.54
C MET A 1 -24.92 1.17 -10.30
N ALA A 2 -23.75 0.59 -10.44
CA ALA A 2 -23.55 -0.82 -10.15
C ALA A 2 -23.01 -0.96 -8.73
N ARG A 3 -23.49 -1.97 -8.03
CA ARG A 3 -23.01 -2.39 -6.72
C ARG A 3 -22.76 -3.89 -6.79
N PHE A 4 -21.57 -4.26 -6.36
CA PHE A 4 -21.08 -5.62 -6.24
C PHE A 4 -20.74 -5.83 -4.77
N ALA A 5 -21.10 -6.99 -4.24
CA ALA A 5 -20.79 -7.36 -2.88
C ALA A 5 -20.32 -8.80 -2.87
N HIS A 6 -19.18 -9.04 -2.25
CA HIS A 6 -18.66 -10.37 -2.02
C HIS A 6 -18.18 -10.46 -0.57
N THR A 7 -18.27 -11.65 0.01
CA THR A 7 -17.95 -11.85 1.42
C THR A 7 -16.95 -12.98 1.53
N VAL A 8 -15.83 -12.69 2.17
CA VAL A 8 -14.74 -13.63 2.39
C VAL A 8 -14.54 -13.85 3.89
N THR A 9 -13.97 -14.99 4.23
CA THR A 9 -13.59 -15.32 5.60
C THR A 9 -12.07 -15.26 5.70
N VAL A 10 -11.57 -14.56 6.70
CA VAL A 10 -10.14 -14.43 6.98
C VAL A 10 -9.84 -14.75 8.43
N ALA A 11 -8.64 -15.23 8.69
CA ALA A 11 -8.13 -15.44 10.03
C ALA A 11 -8.07 -14.10 10.78
N ALA A 12 -8.41 -14.17 12.07
CA ALA A 12 -8.47 -13.01 12.94
C ALA A 12 -7.07 -12.63 13.43
N LEU A 13 -6.63 -11.43 13.06
CA LEU A 13 -5.43 -10.79 13.58
C LEU A 13 -5.68 -10.20 14.98
N ASP A 14 -4.82 -10.53 15.94
CA ASP A 14 -4.92 -9.94 17.27
C ASP A 14 -4.59 -8.44 17.26
N ARG A 15 -5.39 -7.67 18.01
CA ARG A 15 -5.19 -6.22 18.13
C ARG A 15 -3.89 -5.89 18.87
N GLY A 16 -3.58 -6.63 19.93
CA GLY A 16 -2.37 -6.43 20.73
C GLY A 16 -1.12 -6.65 19.89
N TRP A 17 -1.08 -7.77 19.17
CA TRP A 17 -0.01 -8.09 18.23
C TRP A 17 0.16 -6.99 17.17
N PHE A 18 -0.93 -6.48 16.57
CA PHE A 18 -0.84 -5.43 15.55
C PHE A 18 -0.27 -4.12 16.11
N GLU A 19 -0.72 -3.70 17.29
CA GLU A 19 -0.19 -2.51 17.96
C GLU A 19 1.28 -2.70 18.38
N GLU A 20 1.67 -3.91 18.77
CA GLU A 20 3.05 -4.28 19.11
C GLU A 20 3.96 -4.23 17.87
N ALA A 21 3.57 -4.85 16.77
CA ALA A 21 4.32 -4.82 15.50
C ALA A 21 4.50 -3.39 14.98
N ALA A 22 3.44 -2.58 15.02
CA ALA A 22 3.50 -1.17 14.64
C ALA A 22 4.44 -0.36 15.55
N GLY A 23 4.39 -0.61 16.86
CA GLY A 23 5.31 -0.02 17.83
C GLY A 23 6.77 -0.40 17.56
N ALA A 24 7.05 -1.69 17.35
CA ALA A 24 8.38 -2.22 17.07
C ALA A 24 8.97 -1.60 15.79
N LEU A 25 8.19 -1.53 14.70
CA LEU A 25 8.60 -0.90 13.46
C LEU A 25 8.96 0.58 13.66
N VAL A 26 8.10 1.33 14.36
CA VAL A 26 8.35 2.76 14.63
C VAL A 26 9.61 2.94 15.49
N ASP A 27 9.82 2.07 16.49
CA ASP A 27 10.99 2.15 17.37
C ASP A 27 12.29 1.76 16.66
N LEU A 28 12.26 0.79 15.75
CA LEU A 28 13.40 0.44 14.89
C LEU A 28 13.77 1.61 13.98
N LEU A 29 12.78 2.21 13.33
CA LEU A 29 12.99 3.38 12.49
C LEU A 29 13.48 4.58 13.30
N ASP A 30 12.88 4.89 14.45
CA ASP A 30 13.29 6.05 15.27
C ASP A 30 14.71 5.89 15.84
N ALA A 31 15.15 4.66 16.12
CA ALA A 31 16.51 4.36 16.56
C ALA A 31 17.53 4.30 15.41
N SER A 32 17.07 4.24 14.15
CA SER A 32 17.94 4.17 12.97
C SER A 32 18.72 5.46 12.76
N ARG A 33 19.87 5.33 12.10
CA ARG A 33 20.81 6.42 11.86
C ARG A 33 21.21 6.46 10.40
N GLU A 34 21.74 7.60 10.00
CA GLU A 34 22.42 7.73 8.71
C GLU A 34 23.81 7.11 8.83
N GLY A 35 24.07 6.09 8.00
CA GLY A 35 25.36 5.45 7.81
C GLY A 35 26.13 6.06 6.62
N PRO A 36 27.32 5.52 6.32
CA PRO A 36 28.13 5.95 5.19
C PRO A 36 27.36 5.90 3.87
N GLY A 37 27.60 6.87 2.99
CA GLY A 37 26.96 6.94 1.67
C GLY A 37 25.44 7.18 1.71
N GLY A 38 24.90 7.67 2.82
CA GLY A 38 23.48 7.92 3.01
C GLY A 38 22.66 6.65 3.30
N SER A 39 23.28 5.50 3.54
CA SER A 39 22.57 4.30 3.97
C SER A 39 21.77 4.56 5.24
N VAL A 40 20.58 4.00 5.38
CA VAL A 40 19.88 4.00 6.68
C VAL A 40 20.31 2.74 7.41
N VAL A 41 20.92 2.89 8.58
CA VAL A 41 21.37 1.76 9.41
C VAL A 41 20.49 1.65 10.65
N LEU A 42 20.06 0.43 10.97
CA LEU A 42 19.40 0.14 12.23
C LEU A 42 20.38 0.31 13.42
N ALA A 43 19.85 0.32 14.64
CA ALA A 43 20.66 0.53 15.84
C ALA A 43 21.72 -0.57 16.08
N ASP A 44 21.51 -1.76 15.50
CA ASP A 44 22.43 -2.89 15.49
C ASP A 44 23.53 -2.77 14.41
N GLY A 45 23.51 -1.69 13.62
CA GLY A 45 24.48 -1.40 12.57
C GLY A 45 24.15 -2.03 11.21
N ARG A 46 23.08 -2.82 11.09
CA ARG A 46 22.69 -3.42 9.80
C ARG A 46 22.03 -2.37 8.89
N PRO A 47 22.40 -2.29 7.60
CA PRO A 47 21.77 -1.38 6.67
C PRO A 47 20.37 -1.88 6.29
N VAL A 48 19.40 -0.97 6.22
CA VAL A 48 18.08 -1.20 5.66
C VAL A 48 18.20 -1.25 4.15
N GLU A 49 17.82 -2.38 3.55
CA GLU A 49 17.86 -2.57 2.10
C GLU A 49 16.76 -1.74 1.42
N GLY A 50 17.03 -1.26 0.20
CA GLY A 50 16.11 -0.39 -0.53
C GLY A 50 15.95 1.04 0.02
N LEU A 51 16.58 1.39 1.16
CA LEU A 51 16.39 2.68 1.81
C LEU A 51 17.70 3.47 1.99
N ARG A 52 17.98 4.36 1.04
CA ARG A 52 19.09 5.31 1.12
C ARG A 52 18.60 6.75 1.19
N LEU A 53 19.13 7.55 2.10
CA LEU A 53 18.92 8.99 2.16
C LEU A 53 19.63 9.66 0.98
N LEU A 54 18.84 10.14 0.02
CA LEU A 54 19.32 10.84 -1.18
C LEU A 54 19.48 12.34 -0.91
N LYS A 55 18.63 12.92 -0.06
CA LYS A 55 18.66 14.36 0.24
C LYS A 55 18.01 14.67 1.58
N GLY A 56 18.56 15.64 2.30
CA GLY A 56 17.97 16.18 3.53
C GLY A 56 18.66 15.62 4.76
N ARG A 57 17.91 15.48 5.86
CA ARG A 57 18.39 14.90 7.11
C ARG A 57 17.50 13.73 7.48
N HIS A 58 18.10 12.63 7.94
CA HIS A 58 17.37 11.45 8.35
C HIS A 58 16.22 11.78 9.33
N LEU A 59 15.02 11.23 9.05
CA LEU A 59 13.78 11.40 9.81
C LEU A 59 13.36 12.86 10.05
N ARG A 60 13.74 13.76 9.14
CA ARG A 60 13.25 15.15 9.14
C ARG A 60 12.29 15.40 7.98
N PRO A 61 11.29 16.28 8.19
CA PRO A 61 10.48 16.82 7.10
C PRO A 61 11.37 17.29 5.94
N GLY A 62 11.09 16.79 4.74
CA GLY A 62 11.84 17.07 3.52
C GLY A 62 12.94 16.04 3.18
N ALA A 63 13.20 15.04 4.02
CA ALA A 63 14.11 13.95 3.71
C ALA A 63 13.62 13.14 2.50
N ARG A 64 14.50 12.85 1.56
CA ARG A 64 14.22 12.05 0.36
C ARG A 64 14.97 10.75 0.46
N TYR A 65 14.25 9.64 0.39
CA TYR A 65 14.81 8.30 0.38
C TYR A 65 14.61 7.65 -0.99
N GLY A 66 15.42 6.67 -1.34
CA GLY A 66 15.21 5.84 -2.52
C GLY A 66 16.38 4.91 -2.75
N GLU A 67 16.29 4.13 -3.83
CA GLU A 67 17.38 3.30 -4.30
C GLU A 67 18.26 4.08 -5.26
N VAL A 68 19.57 3.86 -5.15
CA VAL A 68 20.51 4.26 -6.21
C VAL A 68 20.54 3.09 -7.18
N PRO A 69 20.19 3.28 -8.46
CA PRO A 69 20.36 2.24 -9.46
C PRO A 69 21.79 1.72 -9.37
N ALA A 70 21.98 0.40 -9.33
CA ALA A 70 23.32 -0.17 -9.45
C ALA A 70 23.98 0.45 -10.69
N GLU A 71 25.13 1.09 -10.52
CA GLU A 71 25.90 1.53 -11.68
C GLU A 71 26.21 0.28 -12.51
N PRO A 72 25.95 0.27 -13.83
CA PRO A 72 26.35 -0.85 -14.66
C PRO A 72 27.88 -0.95 -14.57
N GLU A 73 28.37 -2.02 -13.95
CA GLU A 73 29.80 -2.32 -13.86
C GLU A 73 30.37 -2.34 -15.29
N GLY A 74 31.20 -1.35 -15.60
CA GLY A 74 31.86 -1.27 -16.89
C GLY A 74 33.03 -2.23 -16.97
N THR A 75 33.06 -3.09 -17.99
CA THR A 75 34.31 -3.51 -18.66
C THR A 75 34.06 -3.59 -20.17
N GLY A 76 34.97 -2.99 -20.95
CA GLY A 76 34.74 -2.65 -22.36
C GLY A 76 35.31 -3.59 -23.41
N GLU A 77 34.83 -3.43 -24.64
CA GLU A 77 35.55 -3.45 -25.93
C GLU A 77 34.55 -3.06 -27.05
N VAL A 78 35.00 -2.34 -28.08
CA VAL A 78 34.28 -1.90 -29.31
C VAL A 78 35.16 -2.34 -30.50
N PRO A 79 34.70 -2.61 -31.75
CA PRO A 79 33.43 -2.34 -32.46
C PRO A 79 32.79 -3.60 -33.12
N VAL A 80 31.56 -3.62 -33.68
CA VAL A 80 31.19 -3.22 -35.06
C VAL A 80 29.70 -2.91 -35.16
N GLU A 81 29.39 -1.89 -35.96
CA GLU A 81 28.07 -1.38 -36.36
C GLU A 81 27.09 -2.45 -36.86
N HIS A 82 25.85 -2.38 -36.34
CA HIS A 82 24.66 -2.44 -37.20
C HIS A 82 23.62 -1.44 -36.70
N ALA A 83 23.41 -0.40 -37.49
CA ALA A 83 22.39 0.62 -37.30
C ALA A 83 20.98 0.02 -37.48
N GLY A 84 20.14 0.18 -36.45
CA GLY A 84 18.74 -0.22 -36.42
C GLY A 84 17.97 0.45 -35.29
N ALA A 85 17.76 1.76 -35.40
CA ALA A 85 16.69 2.58 -34.79
C ALA A 85 16.00 2.09 -33.48
N GLY A 86 16.64 2.40 -32.34
CA GLY A 86 16.09 3.34 -31.35
C GLY A 86 14.79 3.00 -30.61
N ALA A 87 14.82 2.03 -29.70
CA ALA A 87 14.03 2.04 -28.47
C ALA A 87 15.01 1.95 -27.31
N GLY A 88 15.57 3.10 -26.93
CA GLY A 88 16.51 3.21 -25.82
C GLY A 88 15.79 2.92 -24.52
N ASP A 89 16.10 1.76 -23.96
CA ASP A 89 15.85 1.38 -22.58
C ASP A 89 16.44 2.47 -21.68
N SER A 90 15.56 3.35 -21.19
CA SER A 90 15.95 4.44 -20.29
C SER A 90 15.89 3.87 -18.87
N PRO A 91 17.00 3.91 -18.10
CA PRO A 91 16.97 3.43 -16.72
C PRO A 91 15.91 4.22 -15.95
N GLY A 92 14.94 3.49 -15.39
CA GLY A 92 13.81 4.06 -14.67
C GLY A 92 14.29 5.06 -13.63
N ALA A 93 13.74 6.28 -13.68
CA ALA A 93 14.11 7.33 -12.73
C ALA A 93 13.95 6.80 -11.29
N PRO A 94 14.92 7.07 -10.38
CA PRO A 94 14.90 6.53 -9.03
C PRO A 94 13.60 6.93 -8.34
N GLN A 95 12.84 5.94 -7.87
CA GLN A 95 11.59 6.15 -7.13
C GLN A 95 11.94 6.80 -5.79
N ALA A 96 11.85 8.13 -5.74
CA ALA A 96 12.22 8.89 -4.56
C ALA A 96 11.01 9.11 -3.64
N VAL A 97 11.15 8.68 -2.40
CA VAL A 97 10.17 8.78 -1.33
C VAL A 97 10.42 10.03 -0.48
N VAL A 98 9.44 10.93 -0.55
CA VAL A 98 9.16 12.16 0.20
C VAL A 98 8.80 12.08 1.67
N LEU A 99 9.70 12.12 2.65
CA LEU A 99 9.23 12.23 4.05
C LEU A 99 8.68 13.64 4.31
N ARG A 100 7.37 13.79 4.43
CA ARG A 100 6.69 15.09 4.65
C ARG A 100 6.62 15.45 6.12
N THR A 101 6.23 14.48 6.95
CA THR A 101 6.08 14.67 8.40
C THR A 101 6.61 13.43 9.10
N TRP A 102 7.49 13.62 10.08
CA TRP A 102 7.89 12.58 11.03
C TRP A 102 7.60 13.05 12.45
N ARG A 103 6.54 12.50 13.02
CA ARG A 103 6.17 12.68 14.42
C ARG A 103 5.72 11.32 14.95
N PRO A 104 6.64 10.50 15.49
CA PRO A 104 6.35 9.10 15.85
C PRO A 104 5.21 8.97 16.87
N SER A 105 4.95 9.99 17.68
CA SER A 105 3.84 10.04 18.64
C SER A 105 2.50 10.55 18.05
N HIS A 106 2.50 11.16 16.86
CA HIS A 106 1.30 11.84 16.33
C HIS A 106 0.97 11.45 14.89
N SER A 107 1.91 11.60 13.96
CA SER A 107 1.65 11.39 12.54
C SER A 107 2.94 11.21 11.73
N VAL A 108 2.91 10.27 10.80
CA VAL A 108 3.93 10.10 9.77
C VAL A 108 3.27 10.30 8.41
N GLU A 109 3.87 11.14 7.58
CA GLU A 109 3.39 11.43 6.22
C GLU A 109 4.52 11.25 5.23
N VAL A 110 4.27 10.44 4.21
CA VAL A 110 5.22 10.07 3.18
C VAL A 110 4.58 10.30 1.82
N GLU A 111 5.36 10.79 0.85
CA GLU A 111 4.89 11.09 -0.50
C GLU A 111 5.88 10.57 -1.54
N SER A 112 5.50 9.57 -2.34
CA SER A 112 6.29 9.13 -3.48
C SER A 112 5.78 9.78 -4.77
N LEU A 113 6.70 10.18 -5.63
CA LEU A 113 6.42 10.52 -7.02
C LEU A 113 7.09 9.46 -7.90
N VAL A 114 6.29 8.72 -8.64
CA VAL A 114 6.75 7.67 -9.55
C VAL A 114 6.38 8.09 -10.97
N GLU A 115 7.32 7.97 -11.89
CA GLU A 115 7.05 8.09 -13.32
C GLU A 115 7.19 6.71 -13.96
N GLU A 116 6.08 6.17 -14.47
CA GLU A 116 5.99 4.82 -15.04
C GLU A 116 5.22 4.89 -16.36
N ASP A 117 5.74 4.31 -17.44
CA ASP A 117 5.10 4.32 -18.78
C ASP A 117 4.67 5.71 -19.29
N GLY A 118 5.46 6.73 -18.94
CA GLY A 118 5.16 8.13 -19.24
C GLY A 118 3.94 8.67 -18.47
N MET A 119 3.58 8.04 -17.36
CA MET A 119 2.55 8.48 -16.42
C MET A 119 3.20 8.99 -15.14
N SER A 120 2.85 10.21 -14.72
CA SER A 120 3.27 10.74 -13.43
C SER A 120 2.25 10.34 -12.37
N LEU A 121 2.70 9.58 -11.39
CA LEU A 121 1.93 9.06 -10.28
C LEU A 121 2.44 9.67 -8.97
N LYS A 122 1.55 10.33 -8.24
CA LYS A 122 1.80 10.79 -6.88
C LYS A 122 1.06 9.89 -5.89
N VAL A 123 1.82 9.22 -5.03
CA VAL A 123 1.33 8.39 -3.93
C VAL A 123 1.61 9.11 -2.62
N GLY A 124 0.62 9.35 -1.79
CA GLY A 124 0.79 9.92 -0.45
C GLY A 124 0.22 9.00 0.60
N LEU A 125 1.02 8.59 1.57
CA LEU A 125 0.61 7.79 2.72
C LEU A 125 0.66 8.66 3.97
N ARG A 126 -0.42 8.65 4.74
CA ARG A 126 -0.50 9.30 6.04
C ARG A 126 -0.94 8.30 7.10
N LEU A 127 -0.10 8.13 8.11
CA LEU A 127 -0.35 7.32 9.28
C LEU A 127 -0.59 8.24 10.48
N SER A 128 -1.69 8.04 11.21
CA SER A 128 -2.02 8.77 12.44
C SER A 128 -1.85 7.87 13.64
N GLU A 129 -1.18 8.38 14.68
CA GLU A 129 -0.74 7.64 15.86
C GLU A 129 0.06 6.37 15.48
N PRO A 130 1.27 6.50 14.89
CA PRO A 130 2.02 5.38 14.32
C PRO A 130 2.23 4.17 15.24
N ARG A 131 2.44 4.38 16.55
CA ARG A 131 2.60 3.30 17.54
C ARG A 131 1.30 2.57 17.88
N ARG A 132 0.14 3.19 17.64
CA ARG A 132 -1.19 2.61 17.84
C ARG A 132 -2.09 3.07 16.69
N PRO A 133 -1.93 2.50 15.49
CA PRO A 133 -2.49 3.06 14.27
C PRO A 133 -3.99 3.31 14.38
N ARG A 134 -4.39 4.58 14.43
CA ARG A 134 -5.81 4.95 14.47
C ARG A 134 -6.39 5.22 13.10
N ALA A 135 -5.58 5.73 12.18
CA ALA A 135 -6.00 5.98 10.82
C ALA A 135 -4.83 5.89 9.86
N VAL A 136 -5.05 5.17 8.77
CA VAL A 136 -4.17 5.10 7.60
C VAL A 136 -4.93 5.73 6.44
N GLU A 137 -4.39 6.82 5.88
CA GLU A 137 -4.93 7.47 4.70
C GLU A 137 -3.95 7.31 3.54
N LEU A 138 -4.40 6.64 2.48
CA LEU A 138 -3.68 6.50 1.23
C LEU A 138 -4.28 7.48 0.22
N SER A 139 -3.46 8.23 -0.48
CA SER A 139 -3.84 9.11 -1.57
C SER A 139 -3.04 8.75 -2.80
N LEU A 140 -3.71 8.71 -3.94
CA LEU A 140 -3.14 8.36 -5.23
C LEU A 140 -3.63 9.38 -6.24
N SER A 141 -2.77 9.93 -7.05
CA SER A 141 -3.20 10.76 -8.18
C SER A 141 -2.25 10.58 -9.33
N GLY A 142 -2.79 10.25 -10.50
CA GLY A 142 -2.00 10.00 -11.69
C GLY A 142 -2.45 10.87 -12.86
N HIS A 143 -1.51 11.26 -13.69
CA HIS A 143 -1.79 11.83 -15.01
C HIS A 143 -0.71 11.46 -16.03
N LYS A 144 -1.10 11.34 -17.30
CA LYS A 144 -0.15 11.23 -18.40
C LYS A 144 0.22 12.63 -18.93
N PRO A 145 1.49 13.10 -18.83
CA PRO A 145 1.93 14.33 -19.47
C PRO A 145 1.72 14.23 -20.99
N GLY A 146 1.12 15.25 -21.61
CA GLY A 146 0.73 15.22 -23.03
C GLY A 146 -0.55 14.42 -23.35
N GLY A 147 -1.01 13.57 -22.43
CA GLY A 147 -2.30 12.89 -22.53
C GLY A 147 -3.47 13.82 -22.16
N GLY A 148 -4.55 13.78 -22.93
CA GLY A 148 -5.77 14.52 -22.62
C GLY A 148 -6.37 14.16 -21.25
N SER A 149 -7.38 14.91 -20.80
CA SER A 149 -8.03 14.75 -19.48
C SER A 149 -8.56 13.35 -19.12
N LEU A 150 -8.62 12.43 -20.09
CA LEU A 150 -8.99 11.02 -19.89
C LEU A 150 -7.92 10.20 -19.17
N TYR A 151 -6.66 10.64 -19.14
CA TYR A 151 -5.58 9.95 -18.45
C TYR A 151 -5.37 10.43 -17.02
N ARG A 152 -6.32 11.21 -16.48
CA ARG A 152 -6.28 11.71 -15.10
C ARG A 152 -7.14 10.83 -14.19
N PHE A 153 -6.54 10.29 -13.16
CA PHE A 153 -7.26 9.60 -12.08
C PHE A 153 -6.80 10.08 -10.71
N SER A 154 -7.66 9.88 -9.73
CA SER A 154 -7.34 10.11 -8.32
C SER A 154 -8.00 9.05 -7.46
N GLY A 155 -7.24 8.47 -6.54
CA GLY A 155 -7.66 7.52 -5.53
C GLY A 155 -7.47 8.11 -4.13
N ARG A 156 -8.37 7.74 -3.22
CA ARG A 156 -8.16 7.93 -1.78
C ARG A 156 -8.64 6.68 -1.04
N GLY A 157 -7.76 6.05 -0.30
CA GLY A 157 -8.06 5.01 0.69
C GLY A 157 -8.03 5.58 2.09
N LYS A 158 -8.91 5.11 2.96
CA LYS A 158 -8.84 5.33 4.40
C LYS A 158 -9.14 4.02 5.11
N ALA A 159 -8.23 3.57 5.95
CA ALA A 159 -8.44 2.51 6.92
C ALA A 159 -8.44 3.12 8.32
N ASP A 160 -9.40 2.74 9.15
CA ASP A 160 -9.51 3.13 10.55
C ASP A 160 -9.44 1.85 11.39
N PRO A 161 -8.23 1.43 11.83
CA PRO A 161 -8.07 0.20 12.59
C PRO A 161 -8.83 0.21 13.91
N ALA A 162 -8.97 1.38 14.54
CA ALA A 162 -9.78 1.51 15.76
C ALA A 162 -11.27 1.21 15.49
N ALA A 163 -11.82 1.73 14.39
CA ALA A 163 -13.17 1.40 13.96
C ALA A 163 -13.30 -0.05 13.46
N TRP A 164 -12.21 -0.65 12.96
CA TRP A 164 -12.17 -2.06 12.54
C TRP A 164 -12.32 -2.98 13.75
N TRP A 165 -11.49 -2.78 14.78
CA TRP A 165 -11.60 -3.52 16.05
C TRP A 165 -12.96 -3.31 16.73
N ALA A 166 -13.42 -2.06 16.80
CA ALA A 166 -14.75 -1.75 17.33
C ALA A 166 -15.92 -2.29 16.48
N ALA A 167 -15.67 -2.82 15.27
CA ALA A 167 -16.69 -3.49 14.46
C ALA A 167 -16.68 -5.00 14.67
N VAL A 168 -15.53 -5.63 14.92
CA VAL A 168 -15.44 -7.07 15.23
C VAL A 168 -15.84 -7.36 16.69
N ASP A 169 -15.57 -6.44 17.62
CA ASP A 169 -15.94 -6.57 19.04
C ASP A 169 -17.46 -6.45 19.28
N ARG A 170 -18.23 -6.10 18.22
CA ARG A 170 -19.68 -5.99 18.33
C ARG A 170 -20.32 -7.36 18.35
N LEU A 171 -21.39 -7.46 19.15
CA LEU A 171 -22.27 -8.63 19.12
C LEU A 171 -22.73 -8.91 17.67
N PRO A 172 -22.80 -10.18 17.25
CA PRO A 172 -23.23 -10.55 15.90
C PRO A 172 -24.63 -10.00 15.50
N SER A 173 -25.49 -9.78 16.50
CA SER A 173 -26.85 -9.25 16.32
C SER A 173 -26.93 -7.72 16.25
N ALA A 174 -25.82 -7.01 16.45
CA ALA A 174 -25.80 -5.55 16.46
C ALA A 174 -25.98 -4.97 15.04
N PRO A 175 -26.67 -3.82 14.89
CA PRO A 175 -26.78 -3.16 13.60
C PRO A 175 -25.39 -2.81 13.04
N PRO A 176 -25.23 -2.85 11.69
CA PRO A 176 -23.96 -2.57 11.04
C PRO A 176 -23.44 -1.18 11.42
N ALA A 177 -22.12 -1.05 11.53
CA ALA A 177 -21.50 0.23 11.81
C ALA A 177 -21.96 1.30 10.81
N ALA A 178 -22.29 2.49 11.32
CA ALA A 178 -22.73 3.61 10.49
C ALA A 178 -21.68 4.04 9.45
N ARG A 179 -20.40 3.69 9.69
CA ARG A 179 -19.28 3.95 8.80
C ARG A 179 -18.46 2.67 8.61
N ALA A 180 -18.14 2.35 7.36
CA ALA A 180 -17.22 1.27 7.03
C ALA A 180 -15.80 1.60 7.55
N PRO A 181 -15.16 0.71 8.31
CA PRO A 181 -13.82 0.94 8.87
C PRO A 181 -12.75 1.16 7.79
N VAL A 182 -12.86 0.45 6.66
CA VAL A 182 -12.01 0.70 5.50
C VAL A 182 -12.85 1.14 4.32
N SER A 183 -12.42 2.22 3.67
CA SER A 183 -13.08 2.77 2.49
C SER A 183 -12.06 3.28 1.48
N GLY A 184 -12.23 2.85 0.24
CA GLY A 184 -11.48 3.36 -0.92
C GLY A 184 -12.41 4.13 -1.84
N ARG A 185 -11.91 5.18 -2.47
CA ARG A 185 -12.62 5.92 -3.52
C ARG A 185 -11.65 6.21 -4.65
N ALA A 186 -11.98 5.72 -5.83
CA ALA A 186 -11.32 6.10 -7.06
C ALA A 186 -12.24 7.01 -7.88
N VAL A 187 -11.69 8.08 -8.42
CA VAL A 187 -12.35 9.02 -9.31
C VAL A 187 -11.54 9.06 -10.59
N HIS A 188 -12.20 8.59 -11.65
CA HIS A 188 -11.76 8.71 -13.02
C HIS A 188 -12.72 9.65 -13.77
N ARG A 189 -12.31 10.12 -14.95
CA ARG A 189 -13.16 10.98 -15.77
C ARG A 189 -14.42 10.25 -16.25
N LEU A 190 -14.31 8.93 -16.51
CA LEU A 190 -15.41 8.09 -16.98
C LEU A 190 -16.28 7.53 -15.84
N ALA A 191 -15.68 7.23 -14.70
CA ALA A 191 -16.36 6.56 -13.60
C ALA A 191 -15.79 6.95 -12.24
N LYS A 192 -16.62 6.80 -11.22
CA LYS A 192 -16.23 6.88 -9.82
C LYS A 192 -16.49 5.52 -9.20
N ALA A 193 -15.47 4.92 -8.59
CA ALA A 193 -15.58 3.71 -7.82
C ALA A 193 -15.46 4.03 -6.32
N ARG A 194 -16.18 3.28 -5.51
CA ARG A 194 -16.08 3.30 -4.05
C ARG A 194 -16.00 1.85 -3.57
N LEU A 195 -14.92 1.53 -2.88
CA LEU A 195 -14.74 0.28 -2.18
C LEU A 195 -15.04 0.51 -0.70
N THR A 196 -15.72 -0.41 -0.05
CA THR A 196 -15.87 -0.42 1.41
C THR A 196 -15.71 -1.83 1.92
N LEU A 197 -14.92 -2.00 2.97
CA LEU A 197 -14.76 -3.27 3.67
C LEU A 197 -15.38 -3.11 5.06
N THR A 198 -16.18 -4.09 5.46
CA THR A 198 -16.79 -4.13 6.79
C THR A 198 -16.54 -5.50 7.39
N PRO A 199 -15.76 -5.60 8.48
CA PRO A 199 -15.54 -6.85 9.16
C PRO A 199 -16.74 -7.18 10.05
N ARG A 200 -16.97 -8.47 10.25
CA ARG A 200 -17.89 -9.03 11.24
C ARG A 200 -17.25 -10.25 11.88
N PRO A 201 -17.48 -10.49 13.18
CA PRO A 201 -17.04 -11.74 13.78
C PRO A 201 -17.81 -12.91 13.14
N ALA A 202 -17.13 -14.02 12.90
CA ALA A 202 -17.72 -15.30 12.59
C ALA A 202 -17.75 -16.19 13.85
N GLU A 203 -18.55 -17.25 13.81
CA GLU A 203 -18.78 -18.14 14.97
C GLU A 203 -17.54 -18.97 15.35
N ASP A 204 -16.64 -19.19 14.40
CA ASP A 204 -15.40 -19.95 14.52
C ASP A 204 -14.20 -19.11 15.00
N GLY A 205 -14.43 -17.84 15.36
CA GLY A 205 -13.37 -16.90 15.76
C GLY A 205 -12.65 -16.21 14.61
N SER A 206 -12.98 -16.55 13.35
CA SER A 206 -12.49 -15.84 12.16
C SER A 206 -13.27 -14.54 11.92
N TRP A 207 -12.84 -13.73 10.93
CA TRP A 207 -13.61 -12.59 10.48
C TRP A 207 -14.23 -12.82 9.12
N ARG A 208 -15.51 -12.48 9.04
CA ARG A 208 -16.23 -12.36 7.79
C ARG A 208 -16.14 -10.92 7.30
N ILE A 209 -15.39 -10.69 6.22
CA ILE A 209 -15.23 -9.37 5.62
C ILE A 209 -16.18 -9.24 4.43
N THR A 210 -17.13 -8.31 4.52
CA THR A 210 -17.94 -7.93 3.36
C THR A 210 -17.22 -6.86 2.56
N VAL A 211 -16.81 -7.22 1.35
CA VAL A 211 -16.21 -6.35 0.33
C VAL A 211 -17.33 -5.80 -0.55
N VAL A 212 -17.47 -4.49 -0.61
CA VAL A 212 -18.48 -3.84 -1.46
C VAL A 212 -17.83 -2.86 -2.41
N LEU A 213 -17.96 -3.12 -3.70
CA LEU A 213 -17.56 -2.22 -4.77
C LEU A 213 -18.79 -1.54 -5.38
N SER A 214 -18.84 -0.22 -5.28
CA SER A 214 -19.89 0.62 -5.88
C SER A 214 -19.30 1.48 -7.00
N MET A 215 -19.79 1.29 -8.21
CA MET A 215 -19.34 2.02 -9.41
C MET A 215 -20.45 2.93 -9.95
N ARG A 216 -20.07 4.17 -10.27
CA ARG A 216 -20.96 5.18 -10.85
C ARG A 216 -20.27 5.86 -12.03
N GLY A 217 -20.84 5.74 -13.22
CA GLY A 217 -20.40 6.51 -14.39
C GLY A 217 -20.63 8.02 -14.23
N ARG A 218 -19.76 8.84 -14.83
CA ARG A 218 -19.92 10.30 -14.94
C ARG A 218 -20.39 10.68 -16.37
N TRP A 219 -21.07 11.82 -16.48
CA TRP A 219 -22.25 12.05 -17.32
C TRP A 219 -22.07 12.24 -18.85
N LEU A 220 -20.87 12.31 -19.45
CA LEU A 220 -20.76 12.54 -20.90
C LEU A 220 -21.01 11.31 -21.79
N LEU A 221 -21.01 10.08 -21.24
CA LEU A 221 -21.27 8.83 -21.97
C LEU A 221 -22.25 7.91 -21.24
N ARG A 222 -23.17 8.47 -20.44
CA ARG A 222 -24.05 7.71 -19.55
C ARG A 222 -24.83 6.55 -20.22
N PRO A 223 -25.37 6.69 -21.44
CA PRO A 223 -26.01 5.58 -22.15
C PRO A 223 -25.00 4.48 -22.51
N VAL A 224 -23.86 4.86 -23.09
CA VAL A 224 -22.81 3.93 -23.55
C VAL A 224 -22.11 3.24 -22.37
N GLY A 225 -21.79 3.98 -21.32
CA GLY A 225 -21.21 3.45 -20.10
C GLY A 225 -22.16 2.54 -19.33
N ALA A 226 -23.48 2.75 -19.40
CA ALA A 226 -24.43 1.80 -18.83
C ALA A 226 -24.41 0.47 -19.57
N VAL A 227 -24.30 0.48 -20.90
CA VAL A 227 -24.18 -0.72 -21.74
C VAL A 227 -22.85 -1.44 -21.50
N VAL A 228 -21.72 -0.73 -21.52
CA VAL A 228 -20.41 -1.32 -21.21
C VAL A 228 -20.38 -1.91 -19.80
N LEU A 229 -20.91 -1.19 -18.80
CA LEU A 229 -20.97 -1.69 -17.42
C LEU A 229 -21.95 -2.86 -17.26
N PHE A 230 -22.99 -2.94 -18.10
CA PHE A 230 -23.91 -4.06 -18.13
C PHE A 230 -23.22 -5.33 -18.64
N PHE A 231 -22.45 -5.25 -19.73
CA PHE A 231 -21.65 -6.37 -20.24
C PHE A 231 -20.44 -6.69 -19.34
N ALA A 232 -19.79 -5.67 -18.80
CA ALA A 232 -18.68 -5.83 -17.87
C ALA A 232 -19.13 -6.25 -16.46
N ARG A 233 -20.44 -6.33 -16.18
CA ARG A 233 -20.95 -6.66 -14.84
C ARG A 233 -20.44 -8.02 -14.37
N GLY A 234 -20.61 -9.05 -15.19
CA GLY A 234 -20.16 -10.42 -14.89
C GLY A 234 -18.65 -10.51 -14.67
N PRO A 235 -17.82 -10.02 -15.62
CA PRO A 235 -16.37 -9.98 -15.45
C PRO A 235 -15.91 -9.19 -14.22
N VAL A 236 -16.51 -8.04 -13.92
CA VAL A 236 -16.14 -7.21 -12.75
C VAL A 236 -16.54 -7.89 -11.44
N GLU A 237 -17.71 -8.53 -11.39
CA GLU A 237 -18.16 -9.28 -10.22
C GLU A 237 -17.26 -10.49 -9.97
N ARG A 238 -16.91 -11.21 -11.04
CA ARG A 238 -15.98 -12.34 -10.98
C ARG A 238 -14.59 -11.90 -10.54
N GLY A 239 -14.03 -10.85 -11.16
CA GLY A 239 -12.72 -10.33 -10.80
C GLY A 239 -12.68 -9.76 -9.38
N LEU A 240 -13.76 -9.14 -8.89
CA LEU A 240 -13.86 -8.71 -7.49
C LEU A 240 -13.84 -9.92 -6.55
N ARG A 241 -14.57 -10.98 -6.88
CA ARG A 241 -14.60 -12.21 -6.09
C ARG A 241 -13.23 -12.86 -6.08
N GLU A 242 -12.64 -13.12 -7.24
CA GLU A 242 -11.31 -13.74 -7.38
C GLU A 242 -10.24 -12.92 -6.63
N ALA A 243 -10.24 -11.60 -6.78
CA ALA A 243 -9.30 -10.75 -6.06
C ALA A 243 -9.54 -10.76 -4.53
N ALA A 244 -10.80 -10.85 -4.08
CA ALA A 244 -11.11 -10.94 -2.66
C ALA A 244 -10.75 -12.30 -2.07
N GLU A 245 -10.96 -13.39 -2.81
CA GLU A 245 -10.59 -14.75 -2.43
C GLU A 245 -9.06 -14.89 -2.37
N SER A 246 -8.33 -14.46 -3.42
CA SER A 246 -6.85 -14.44 -3.44
C SER A 246 -6.28 -13.63 -2.26
N ALA A 247 -6.80 -12.42 -2.04
CA ALA A 247 -6.34 -11.59 -0.93
C ALA A 247 -6.67 -12.21 0.46
N ALA A 248 -7.75 -12.99 0.57
CA ALA A 248 -8.08 -13.70 1.80
C ALA A 248 -7.14 -14.88 2.03
N GLU A 249 -6.79 -15.61 0.98
CA GLU A 249 -5.80 -16.71 1.04
C GLU A 249 -4.42 -16.19 1.41
N GLU A 250 -3.92 -15.16 0.70
CA GLU A 250 -2.65 -14.50 1.00
C GLU A 250 -2.60 -13.98 2.45
N TRP A 251 -3.68 -13.36 2.91
CA TRP A 251 -3.79 -12.91 4.29
C TRP A 251 -3.70 -14.06 5.29
N ASN A 252 -4.41 -15.16 5.04
CA ASN A 252 -4.42 -16.30 5.96
C ASN A 252 -3.05 -16.97 6.03
N THR A 253 -2.35 -17.10 4.91
CA THR A 253 -0.98 -17.61 4.83
C THR A 253 -0.03 -16.70 5.60
N ALA A 254 -0.01 -15.39 5.29
CA ALA A 254 0.86 -14.44 5.98
C ALA A 254 0.58 -14.37 7.48
N LEU A 255 -0.69 -14.42 7.89
CA LEU A 255 -1.04 -14.37 9.30
C LEU A 255 -0.61 -15.64 10.06
N ALA A 256 -0.69 -16.81 9.42
CA ALA A 256 -0.24 -18.06 10.03
C ALA A 256 1.28 -18.05 10.30
N GLU A 257 2.05 -17.39 9.43
CA GLU A 257 3.50 -17.24 9.57
C GLU A 257 3.88 -16.18 10.62
N LEU A 258 3.16 -15.05 10.68
CA LEU A 258 3.54 -13.88 11.47
C LEU A 258 3.03 -13.87 12.93
N THR A 259 1.84 -14.42 13.19
CA THR A 259 1.20 -14.38 14.52
C THR A 259 1.93 -15.16 15.64
N PRO A 260 2.75 -16.22 15.41
CA PRO A 260 3.46 -16.87 16.51
C PRO A 260 4.52 -15.97 17.17
N LEU A 261 5.00 -14.93 16.48
CA LEU A 261 6.09 -14.07 16.95
C LEU A 261 5.56 -12.93 17.86
N HIS A 262 6.17 -12.78 19.03
CA HIS A 262 5.88 -11.68 19.97
C HIS A 262 7.19 -11.15 20.60
N GLY A 263 7.13 -9.96 21.18
CA GLY A 263 8.23 -9.33 21.90
C GLY A 263 9.46 -9.13 21.03
N GLU A 264 10.60 -9.56 21.55
CA GLU A 264 11.88 -9.39 20.86
C GLU A 264 11.97 -10.24 19.58
N ALA A 265 11.28 -11.39 19.52
CA ALA A 265 11.25 -12.22 18.31
C ALA A 265 10.55 -11.50 17.15
N LEU A 266 9.42 -10.84 17.43
CA LEU A 266 8.72 -10.01 16.46
C LEU A 266 9.56 -8.80 16.04
N ARG A 267 10.24 -8.15 17.00
CA ARG A 267 11.15 -7.04 16.69
C ARG A 267 12.31 -7.47 15.80
N ALA A 268 12.90 -8.64 16.07
CA ALA A 268 14.00 -9.19 15.28
C ALA A 268 13.54 -9.53 13.86
N GLU A 269 12.36 -10.14 13.70
CA GLU A 269 11.78 -10.44 12.39
C GLU A 269 11.52 -9.17 11.57
N ILE A 270 10.92 -8.14 12.19
CA ILE A 270 10.72 -6.85 11.52
C ILE A 270 12.06 -6.23 11.13
N ALA A 271 13.07 -6.32 11.98
CA ALA A 271 14.40 -5.82 11.65
C ALA A 271 15.04 -6.60 10.50
N ASP A 272 14.85 -7.93 10.45
CA ASP A 272 15.37 -8.78 9.39
C ASP A 272 14.68 -8.49 8.05
N ALA A 273 13.35 -8.39 8.05
CA ALA A 273 12.57 -8.01 6.86
C ALA A 273 12.93 -6.62 6.32
N LEU A 274 13.39 -5.69 7.17
CA LEU A 274 13.91 -4.39 6.75
C LEU A 274 15.32 -4.47 6.12
N VAL A 275 16.13 -5.42 6.56
CA VAL A 275 17.50 -5.61 6.08
C VAL A 275 17.54 -6.48 4.83
N ASN A 276 16.59 -7.40 4.67
CA ASN A 276 16.47 -8.32 3.55
C ASN A 276 14.99 -8.51 3.17
N PRO A 277 14.40 -7.60 2.38
CA PRO A 277 12.99 -7.66 2.00
C PRO A 277 12.65 -8.89 1.13
N ASP A 278 13.62 -9.45 0.40
CA ASP A 278 13.42 -10.63 -0.46
C ASP A 278 13.52 -11.95 0.33
N GLY A 279 14.20 -11.94 1.49
CA GLY A 279 14.38 -13.08 2.39
C GLY A 279 13.11 -13.53 3.12
N ALA A 280 12.10 -12.66 3.21
CA ALA A 280 10.83 -12.94 3.89
C ALA A 280 9.93 -13.96 3.16
N THR A 281 10.37 -14.51 2.01
CA THR A 281 9.56 -15.42 1.18
C THR A 281 10.03 -16.87 1.14
N THR A 282 10.92 -17.30 2.04
CA THR A 282 11.52 -18.65 1.91
C THR A 282 11.74 -19.40 3.21
N PHE A 283 10.70 -19.75 3.98
CA PHE A 283 10.78 -20.86 4.93
C PHE A 283 9.47 -21.62 5.07
#